data_AF-A0A965TBA0-F1
#
_entry.id   AF-A0A965TBA0-F1
#
_cell.length_a   1.000
_cell.length_b   1.000
_cell.length_c   1.000
_cell.angle_alpha   90.00
_cell.angle_beta   90.00
_cell.angle_gamma   90.00
#
_symmetry.space_group_name_H-M   'P 1'
#
loop_
_entity.id
_entity.type
_entity.pdbx_description
1 polymer ?
#
loop_
_entity_poly.entity_id
_entity_poly.type
_entity_poly.pdbx_seq_one_letter_code
_entity_poly.pdbx_strand_id
1 'polypeptide(L)'
;MMKKLTVALLIILIFTIITLFAACSSSSVVGISIYAEPDKTTYIMGEDLDVTGGKISVNYANGKSDIVKITESMVTGFDTSSIGTRSITITYTKSGGSFSTTQEIRTIGVKASTISIATAPVKTSYAVGESITLAGISVDVIYNNGTTGTVGIASLLHEPVIARLGMTTVTVRLDSATAVYNVTVVPKAVSGLSILVPPDKTEYFAGELFDETGLILSVVYNDSTTAQLTEGFTIVNSTISNETESITLRYGDISVECPITVNKAVATGYAVNTIPKTAYTVGETVNFNGLDLSINFNNGQSVTVAYDNNGIYQVNWANIEIISPTGPLIIEDNKITLYYHYGDGANEYLIVEIPIQVSNPTVVGFVVRRNEHLKTEYTDGENINLYGLELDAEYSNGSTVTIINDVALNPDVMYSQTALDGMEYVIIQYSGHSYQYAITVNAE
;
A
#
# COMPACT_ATOMS: atom_id res chain seq x y z
N MET A 1 -122.69 -77.19 26.27
CA MET A 1 -121.35 -77.29 26.90
C MET A 1 -120.23 -77.71 25.92
N MET A 2 -120.50 -78.29 24.74
CA MET A 2 -119.47 -78.78 23.81
C MET A 2 -118.87 -77.78 22.78
N LYS A 3 -119.39 -76.55 22.63
CA LYS A 3 -118.83 -75.56 21.67
C LYS A 3 -117.66 -74.71 22.21
N LYS A 4 -117.46 -74.65 23.54
CA LYS A 4 -116.34 -73.89 24.15
C LYS A 4 -115.03 -74.69 24.19
N LEU A 5 -115.10 -76.03 24.08
CA LEU A 5 -113.92 -76.90 24.15
C LEU A 5 -113.13 -76.95 22.83
N THR A 6 -113.78 -76.76 21.68
CA THR A 6 -113.13 -76.77 20.35
C THR A 6 -112.37 -75.48 20.03
N VAL A 7 -112.83 -74.34 20.55
CA VAL A 7 -112.15 -73.03 20.38
C VAL A 7 -110.94 -72.90 21.31
N ALA A 8 -111.03 -73.44 22.54
CA ALA A 8 -109.90 -73.46 23.47
C ALA A 8 -108.76 -74.36 22.96
N LEU A 9 -109.06 -75.51 22.34
CA LEU A 9 -108.05 -76.38 21.76
C LEU A 9 -107.39 -75.77 20.50
N LEU A 10 -108.13 -75.01 19.69
CA LEU A 10 -107.59 -74.31 18.50
C LEU A 10 -106.73 -73.09 18.87
N ILE A 11 -107.09 -72.36 19.94
CA ILE A 11 -106.29 -71.23 20.44
C ILE A 11 -105.05 -71.72 21.19
N ILE A 12 -105.11 -72.84 21.92
CA ILE A 12 -103.93 -73.47 22.52
C ILE A 12 -103.02 -74.07 21.45
N LEU A 13 -103.56 -74.62 20.35
CA LEU A 13 -102.77 -75.06 19.19
C LEU A 13 -102.15 -73.88 18.43
N ILE A 14 -102.84 -72.73 18.33
CA ILE A 14 -102.31 -71.50 17.74
C ILE A 14 -101.29 -70.81 18.66
N PHE A 15 -101.44 -70.86 19.99
CA PHE A 15 -100.46 -70.32 20.95
C PHE A 15 -99.27 -71.23 21.22
N THR A 16 -99.38 -72.54 21.00
CA THR A 16 -98.23 -73.48 21.03
C THR A 16 -97.48 -73.55 19.70
N ILE A 17 -98.06 -73.04 18.60
CA ILE A 17 -97.38 -72.83 17.31
C ILE A 17 -96.77 -71.41 17.20
N ILE A 18 -97.20 -70.44 18.01
CA ILE A 18 -96.64 -69.06 18.04
C ILE A 18 -95.45 -68.88 19.00
N THR A 19 -95.10 -69.89 19.81
CA THR A 19 -93.87 -69.86 20.63
C THR A 19 -92.76 -70.80 20.15
N LEU A 20 -92.91 -71.40 18.96
CA LEU A 20 -91.94 -72.36 18.44
C LEU A 20 -91.60 -72.10 16.97
N PHE A 21 -91.10 -70.90 16.64
CA PHE A 21 -90.22 -70.67 15.48
C PHE A 21 -89.41 -69.37 15.66
N ALA A 22 -88.72 -69.23 16.79
CA ALA A 22 -87.37 -68.67 16.76
C ALA A 22 -86.39 -69.81 16.42
N ALA A 23 -86.67 -70.57 15.35
CA ALA A 23 -85.65 -71.44 14.78
C ALA A 23 -84.68 -70.52 14.05
N CYS A 24 -83.59 -70.23 14.74
CA CYS A 24 -82.25 -70.10 14.20
C CYS A 24 -82.21 -70.36 12.67
N SER A 25 -82.30 -69.31 11.86
CA SER A 25 -81.78 -69.37 10.50
C SER A 25 -80.41 -68.72 10.53
N SER A 26 -79.42 -69.49 10.94
CA SER A 26 -78.03 -69.21 10.57
C SER A 26 -77.93 -69.27 9.05
N SER A 27 -78.33 -68.19 8.37
CA SER A 27 -78.13 -68.04 6.93
C SER A 27 -76.63 -67.82 6.69
N SER A 28 -76.07 -68.58 5.76
CA SER A 28 -74.67 -68.42 5.37
C SER A 28 -74.44 -67.04 4.74
N VAL A 29 -73.28 -66.47 5.03
CA VAL A 29 -72.82 -65.25 4.36
C VAL A 29 -72.49 -65.62 2.90
N VAL A 30 -72.88 -64.76 1.95
CA VAL A 30 -72.62 -64.94 0.52
C VAL A 30 -71.49 -64.01 0.05
N GLY A 31 -71.34 -62.86 0.69
CA GLY A 31 -70.26 -61.93 0.38
C GLY A 31 -70.28 -60.71 1.28
N ILE A 32 -69.21 -59.92 1.18
CA ILE A 32 -69.12 -58.61 1.81
C ILE A 32 -68.76 -57.56 0.77
N SER A 33 -69.16 -56.32 1.01
CA SER A 33 -68.74 -55.15 0.22
C SER A 33 -68.50 -53.96 1.13
N ILE A 34 -67.73 -52.97 0.69
CA ILE A 34 -67.62 -51.69 1.41
C ILE A 34 -69.00 -51.01 1.41
N TYR A 35 -69.48 -50.66 2.60
CA TYR A 35 -70.71 -49.88 2.79
C TYR A 35 -70.38 -48.40 3.01
N ALA A 36 -69.33 -48.11 3.78
CA ALA A 36 -68.75 -46.79 3.95
C ALA A 36 -67.23 -46.94 4.03
N GLU A 37 -66.51 -46.14 3.25
CA GLU A 37 -65.05 -46.08 3.35
C GLU A 37 -64.63 -45.53 4.72
N PRO A 38 -63.43 -45.86 5.22
CA PRO A 38 -62.84 -45.13 6.33
C PRO A 38 -62.72 -43.64 6.02
N ASP A 39 -62.86 -42.79 7.03
CA ASP A 39 -62.72 -41.33 6.90
C ASP A 39 -61.30 -40.96 6.42
N LYS A 40 -60.33 -41.85 6.63
CA LYS A 40 -58.94 -41.71 6.22
C LYS A 40 -58.50 -42.79 5.22
N THR A 41 -58.28 -42.34 3.98
CA THR A 41 -57.75 -43.16 2.88
C THR A 41 -56.38 -42.67 2.40
N THR A 42 -55.88 -41.54 2.92
CA THR A 42 -54.52 -41.04 2.65
C THR A 42 -53.71 -40.99 3.96
N TYR A 43 -52.53 -41.60 3.93
CA TYR A 43 -51.64 -41.77 5.08
C TYR A 43 -50.27 -41.16 4.80
N ILE A 44 -49.60 -40.65 5.82
CA ILE A 44 -48.18 -40.25 5.72
C ILE A 44 -47.31 -41.48 5.99
N MET A 45 -46.13 -41.54 5.38
CA MET A 45 -45.19 -42.65 5.56
C MET A 45 -44.89 -42.89 7.05
N GLY A 46 -45.06 -44.14 7.51
CA GLY A 46 -44.91 -44.55 8.91
C GLY A 46 -46.11 -44.26 9.81
N GLU A 47 -47.22 -43.75 9.27
CA GLU A 47 -48.46 -43.53 10.02
C GLU A 47 -49.24 -44.84 10.25
N ASP A 48 -49.91 -44.92 11.40
CA ASP A 48 -50.73 -46.06 11.82
C ASP A 48 -52.08 -46.11 11.09
N LEU A 49 -52.67 -47.31 11.04
CA LEU A 49 -53.98 -47.55 10.43
C LEU A 49 -55.09 -46.84 11.21
N ASP A 50 -55.99 -46.15 10.50
CA ASP A 50 -57.21 -45.57 11.07
C ASP A 50 -58.43 -46.03 10.26
N VAL A 51 -59.21 -46.94 10.84
CA VAL A 51 -60.43 -47.49 10.23
C VAL A 51 -61.70 -46.74 10.63
N THR A 52 -61.58 -45.59 11.32
CA THR A 52 -62.73 -44.79 11.76
C THR A 52 -63.65 -44.46 10.60
N GLY A 53 -64.97 -44.52 10.82
CA GLY A 53 -65.99 -44.31 9.79
C GLY A 53 -66.26 -45.56 8.91
N GLY A 54 -65.26 -46.43 8.74
CA GLY A 54 -65.28 -47.58 7.86
C GLY A 54 -66.32 -48.65 8.26
N LYS A 55 -67.14 -49.08 7.30
CA LYS A 55 -68.17 -50.11 7.48
C LYS A 55 -68.28 -51.02 6.27
N ILE A 56 -68.54 -52.29 6.51
CA ILE A 56 -68.88 -53.28 5.46
C ILE A 56 -70.36 -53.63 5.52
N SER A 57 -70.93 -53.97 4.36
CA SER A 57 -72.22 -54.65 4.24
C SER A 57 -71.98 -56.14 4.13
N VAL A 58 -72.54 -56.92 5.05
CA VAL A 58 -72.48 -58.39 5.06
C VAL A 58 -73.78 -58.92 4.49
N ASN A 59 -73.73 -59.57 3.33
CA ASN A 59 -74.91 -60.05 2.61
C ASN A 59 -75.12 -61.55 2.87
N TYR A 60 -76.34 -61.94 3.25
CA TYR A 60 -76.70 -63.32 3.59
C TYR A 60 -77.50 -64.01 2.48
N ALA A 61 -77.45 -65.34 2.44
CA ALA A 61 -78.17 -66.14 1.44
C ALA A 61 -79.69 -66.00 1.49
N ASN A 62 -80.24 -65.53 2.63
CA ASN A 62 -81.64 -65.21 2.80
C ASN A 62 -82.05 -63.82 2.25
N GLY A 63 -81.14 -63.09 1.60
CA GLY A 63 -81.39 -61.77 1.00
C GLY A 63 -81.36 -60.59 1.96
N LYS A 64 -81.05 -60.81 3.25
CA LYS A 64 -80.83 -59.72 4.23
C LYS A 64 -79.36 -59.27 4.23
N SER A 65 -79.12 -58.08 4.79
CA SER A 65 -77.77 -57.55 5.01
C SER A 65 -77.62 -56.93 6.39
N ASP A 66 -76.42 -57.06 6.98
CA ASP A 66 -76.00 -56.35 8.19
C ASP A 66 -74.91 -55.34 7.87
N ILE A 67 -74.88 -54.24 8.60
CA ILE A 67 -73.78 -53.27 8.53
C ILE A 67 -72.86 -53.50 9.72
N VAL A 68 -71.59 -53.81 9.44
CA VAL A 68 -70.57 -54.10 10.44
C VAL A 68 -69.47 -53.05 10.36
N LYS A 69 -69.04 -52.51 11.52
CA LYS A 69 -67.90 -51.59 11.58
C LYS A 69 -66.61 -52.35 11.27
N ILE A 70 -65.74 -51.74 10.48
CA ILE A 70 -64.39 -52.28 10.25
C ILE A 70 -63.59 -52.11 11.55
N THR A 71 -62.89 -53.15 11.97
CA THR A 71 -61.90 -53.11 13.04
C THR A 71 -60.51 -53.36 12.47
N GLU A 72 -59.46 -52.89 13.14
CA GLU A 72 -58.07 -53.10 12.69
C GLU A 72 -57.74 -54.58 12.43
N SER A 73 -58.24 -55.49 13.29
CA SER A 73 -58.06 -56.93 13.14
C SER A 73 -58.69 -57.53 11.88
N MET A 74 -59.61 -56.81 11.21
CA MET A 74 -60.18 -57.22 9.94
C MET A 74 -59.28 -56.83 8.76
N VAL A 75 -58.29 -55.95 8.95
CA VAL A 75 -57.47 -55.39 7.87
C VAL A 75 -56.13 -56.12 7.76
N THR A 76 -55.78 -56.54 6.55
CA THR A 76 -54.46 -57.07 6.21
C THR A 76 -53.89 -56.37 4.98
N GLY A 77 -52.56 -56.39 4.84
CA GLY A 77 -51.86 -55.72 3.73
C GLY A 77 -51.71 -54.20 3.90
N PHE A 78 -52.06 -53.63 5.07
CA PHE A 78 -51.73 -52.25 5.39
C PHE A 78 -50.23 -52.10 5.62
N ASP A 79 -49.61 -51.21 4.86
CA ASP A 79 -48.19 -50.89 4.93
C ASP A 79 -48.00 -49.44 4.49
N THR A 80 -47.38 -48.61 5.32
CA THR A 80 -47.06 -47.21 5.03
C THR A 80 -45.55 -46.98 4.88
N SER A 81 -44.74 -48.03 4.75
CA SER A 81 -43.29 -47.95 4.60
C SER A 81 -42.83 -47.38 3.24
N SER A 82 -43.72 -47.36 2.24
CA SER A 82 -43.44 -46.88 0.89
C SER A 82 -44.51 -45.90 0.40
N ILE A 83 -44.14 -45.00 -0.53
CA ILE A 83 -45.09 -44.10 -1.18
C ILE A 83 -45.88 -44.82 -2.27
N GLY A 84 -47.14 -44.39 -2.48
CA GLY A 84 -47.98 -44.91 -3.57
C GLY A 84 -49.37 -45.36 -3.12
N THR A 85 -50.16 -45.79 -4.11
CA THR A 85 -51.50 -46.36 -3.88
C THR A 85 -51.38 -47.87 -3.72
N ARG A 86 -52.08 -48.45 -2.75
CA ARG A 86 -52.16 -49.89 -2.54
C ARG A 86 -53.55 -50.31 -2.06
N SER A 87 -53.92 -51.56 -2.34
CA SER A 87 -55.17 -52.14 -1.88
C SER A 87 -54.94 -52.92 -0.58
N ILE A 88 -55.66 -52.55 0.47
CA ILE A 88 -55.76 -53.34 1.71
C ILE A 88 -56.92 -54.33 1.60
N THR A 89 -56.81 -55.44 2.30
CA THR A 89 -57.86 -56.48 2.34
C THR A 89 -58.59 -56.41 3.67
N ILE A 90 -59.92 -56.31 3.62
CA ILE A 90 -60.81 -56.33 4.78
C ILE A 90 -61.48 -57.70 4.82
N THR A 91 -61.27 -58.47 5.87
CA THR A 91 -61.79 -59.84 6.04
C THR A 91 -62.79 -59.91 7.18
N TYR A 92 -63.97 -60.47 6.89
CA TYR A 92 -65.00 -60.76 7.87
C TYR A 92 -65.16 -62.28 8.03
N THR A 93 -65.06 -62.77 9.26
CA THR A 93 -65.17 -64.19 9.59
C THR A 93 -66.42 -64.46 10.40
N LYS A 94 -67.27 -65.38 9.92
CA LYS A 94 -68.47 -65.83 10.63
C LYS A 94 -68.64 -67.34 10.47
N SER A 95 -68.82 -68.05 11.59
CA SER A 95 -69.12 -69.49 11.61
C SER A 95 -68.17 -70.37 10.78
N GLY A 96 -66.88 -70.04 10.73
CA GLY A 96 -65.86 -70.81 10.02
C GLY A 96 -65.62 -70.43 8.54
N GLY A 97 -66.40 -69.50 7.97
CA GLY A 97 -66.16 -68.93 6.64
C GLY A 97 -65.56 -67.51 6.70
N SER A 98 -64.63 -67.20 5.79
CA SER A 98 -64.00 -65.89 5.64
C SER A 98 -64.38 -65.25 4.31
N PHE A 99 -64.76 -63.98 4.34
CA PHE A 99 -65.15 -63.20 3.17
C PHE A 99 -64.33 -61.93 3.15
N SER A 100 -63.81 -61.54 1.98
CA SER A 100 -62.92 -60.41 1.85
C SER A 100 -63.39 -59.42 0.80
N THR A 101 -63.16 -58.14 1.05
CA THR A 101 -63.28 -57.04 0.07
C THR A 101 -62.01 -56.18 0.16
N THR A 102 -61.74 -55.37 -0.85
CA THR A 102 -60.57 -54.49 -0.88
C THR A 102 -60.95 -53.03 -0.75
N GLN A 103 -60.05 -52.23 -0.17
CA GLN A 103 -60.12 -50.77 -0.16
C GLN A 103 -58.77 -50.21 -0.63
N GLU A 104 -58.78 -49.19 -1.48
CA GLU A 104 -57.55 -48.49 -1.85
C GLU A 104 -57.18 -47.45 -0.78
N ILE A 105 -55.90 -47.39 -0.46
CA ILE A 105 -55.29 -46.32 0.34
C ILE A 105 -54.11 -45.72 -0.42
N ARG A 106 -53.75 -44.49 -0.08
CA ARG A 106 -52.60 -43.77 -0.64
C ARG A 106 -51.63 -43.36 0.46
N THR A 107 -50.36 -43.75 0.34
CA THR A 107 -49.29 -43.23 1.21
C THR A 107 -48.52 -42.11 0.52
N ILE A 108 -48.38 -40.98 1.22
CA ILE A 108 -47.56 -39.84 0.83
C ILE A 108 -46.28 -39.79 1.68
N GLY A 109 -45.20 -39.23 1.12
CA GLY A 109 -43.95 -39.05 1.85
C GLY A 109 -44.05 -37.99 2.95
N VAL A 110 -43.13 -38.07 3.91
CA VAL A 110 -42.89 -37.00 4.88
C VAL A 110 -42.33 -35.79 4.14
N LYS A 111 -42.95 -34.62 4.31
CA LYS A 111 -42.55 -33.36 3.66
C LYS A 111 -42.58 -32.22 4.66
N ALA A 112 -41.71 -31.23 4.47
CA ALA A 112 -41.72 -30.01 5.26
C ALA A 112 -43.04 -29.25 5.07
N SER A 113 -43.76 -29.03 6.16
CA SER A 113 -45.00 -28.26 6.21
C SER A 113 -44.70 -26.77 6.39
N THR A 114 -43.87 -26.45 7.39
CA THR A 114 -43.39 -25.09 7.64
C THR A 114 -41.91 -25.10 7.99
N ILE A 115 -41.23 -23.99 7.69
CA ILE A 115 -39.87 -23.74 8.15
C ILE A 115 -39.75 -22.34 8.75
N SER A 116 -38.87 -22.17 9.74
CA SER A 116 -38.50 -20.86 10.31
C SER A 116 -36.99 -20.77 10.50
N ILE A 117 -36.41 -19.57 10.39
CA ILE A 117 -34.97 -19.38 10.61
C ILE A 117 -34.64 -19.74 12.07
N ALA A 118 -33.77 -20.72 12.26
CA ALA A 118 -33.28 -21.13 13.58
C ALA A 118 -31.97 -20.41 13.90
N THR A 119 -31.00 -20.49 12.99
CA THR A 119 -29.73 -19.76 13.06
C THR A 119 -29.59 -18.87 11.84
N ALA A 120 -29.39 -17.57 12.08
CA ALA A 120 -29.09 -16.60 11.04
C ALA A 120 -27.73 -16.90 10.36
N PRO A 121 -27.54 -16.53 9.08
CA PRO A 121 -26.27 -16.74 8.40
C PRO A 121 -25.14 -15.90 9.03
N VAL A 122 -23.89 -16.34 8.82
CA VAL A 122 -22.69 -15.72 9.39
C VAL A 122 -22.50 -14.28 8.91
N LYS A 123 -22.85 -14.00 7.65
CA LYS A 123 -22.75 -12.66 7.05
C LYS A 123 -24.16 -12.13 6.77
N THR A 124 -24.45 -10.95 7.32
CA THR A 124 -25.74 -10.25 7.17
C THR A 124 -25.58 -8.85 6.57
N SER A 125 -24.36 -8.47 6.20
CA SER A 125 -24.03 -7.21 5.53
C SER A 125 -23.21 -7.50 4.27
N TYR A 126 -23.63 -6.99 3.11
CA TYR A 126 -23.01 -7.25 1.80
C TYR A 126 -22.76 -5.93 1.07
N ALA A 127 -21.73 -5.86 0.23
CA ALA A 127 -21.60 -4.72 -0.68
C ALA A 127 -22.60 -4.83 -1.84
N VAL A 128 -23.00 -3.70 -2.42
CA VAL A 128 -23.85 -3.68 -3.62
C VAL A 128 -23.22 -4.50 -4.75
N GLY A 129 -24.02 -5.38 -5.37
CA GLY A 129 -23.56 -6.29 -6.43
C GLY A 129 -22.85 -7.56 -5.94
N GLU A 130 -22.56 -7.69 -4.65
CA GLU A 130 -22.03 -8.93 -4.06
C GLU A 130 -23.09 -10.05 -4.07
N SER A 131 -22.68 -11.29 -4.32
CA SER A 131 -23.54 -12.48 -4.21
C SER A 131 -23.77 -12.83 -2.74
N ILE A 132 -25.03 -13.01 -2.36
CA ILE A 132 -25.39 -13.40 -0.99
C ILE A 132 -25.10 -14.89 -0.78
N THR A 133 -24.47 -15.21 0.36
CA THR A 133 -24.15 -16.58 0.77
C THR A 133 -25.00 -17.00 1.96
N LEU A 134 -25.33 -18.28 2.04
CA LEU A 134 -26.15 -18.84 3.13
C LEU A 134 -25.30 -19.47 4.25
N ALA A 135 -23.99 -19.22 4.29
CA ALA A 135 -23.08 -19.92 5.19
C ALA A 135 -23.54 -19.78 6.66
N GLY A 136 -23.64 -20.93 7.35
CA GLY A 136 -24.09 -21.02 8.74
C GLY A 136 -25.60 -20.96 8.97
N ILE A 137 -26.42 -20.82 7.93
CA ILE A 137 -27.89 -20.81 8.09
C ILE A 137 -28.41 -22.20 8.49
N SER A 138 -29.41 -22.21 9.36
CA SER A 138 -30.25 -23.38 9.63
C SER A 138 -31.71 -22.96 9.86
N VAL A 139 -32.62 -23.90 9.64
CA VAL A 139 -34.05 -23.70 9.84
C VAL A 139 -34.63 -24.77 10.74
N ASP A 140 -35.59 -24.39 11.56
CA ASP A 140 -36.47 -25.33 12.25
C ASP A 140 -37.59 -25.72 11.30
N VAL A 141 -37.92 -27.01 11.28
CA VAL A 141 -38.85 -27.63 10.35
C VAL A 141 -39.96 -28.31 11.14
N ILE A 142 -41.20 -28.10 10.72
CA ILE A 142 -42.36 -28.91 11.14
C ILE A 142 -42.80 -29.70 9.92
N TYR A 143 -42.83 -31.02 10.03
CA TYR A 143 -43.23 -31.92 8.95
C TYR A 143 -44.74 -32.17 8.96
N ASN A 144 -45.28 -32.64 7.84
CA ASN A 144 -46.71 -32.96 7.71
C ASN A 144 -47.20 -34.08 8.65
N ASN A 145 -46.31 -34.93 9.18
CA ASN A 145 -46.62 -35.93 10.20
C ASN A 145 -46.50 -35.39 11.65
N GLY A 146 -46.26 -34.09 11.82
CA GLY A 146 -46.14 -33.42 13.12
C GLY A 146 -44.77 -33.56 13.80
N THR A 147 -43.82 -34.31 13.23
CA THR A 147 -42.46 -34.32 13.76
C THR A 147 -41.75 -33.01 13.48
N THR A 148 -40.74 -32.70 14.29
CA THR A 148 -39.94 -31.49 14.17
C THR A 148 -38.45 -31.83 14.02
N GLY A 149 -37.68 -30.91 13.47
CA GLY A 149 -36.23 -31.03 13.43
C GLY A 149 -35.56 -29.75 12.96
N THR A 150 -34.24 -29.74 12.94
CA THR A 150 -33.45 -28.62 12.43
C THR A 150 -32.66 -29.08 11.22
N VAL A 151 -32.70 -28.28 10.15
CA VAL A 151 -32.05 -28.57 8.87
C VAL A 151 -31.06 -27.44 8.55
N GLY A 152 -29.82 -27.82 8.23
CA GLY A 152 -28.79 -26.88 7.80
C GLY A 152 -28.84 -26.58 6.30
N ILE A 153 -27.97 -25.67 5.86
CA ILE A 153 -27.86 -25.21 4.47
C ILE A 153 -27.86 -26.32 3.40
N ALA A 154 -27.29 -27.49 3.65
CA ALA A 154 -27.08 -28.52 2.63
C ALA A 154 -28.38 -29.06 1.99
N SER A 155 -29.51 -28.93 2.67
CA SER A 155 -30.83 -29.35 2.16
C SER A 155 -31.72 -28.18 1.75
N LEU A 156 -31.23 -26.94 1.90
CA LEU A 156 -31.98 -25.74 1.56
C LEU A 156 -31.69 -25.31 0.13
N LEU A 157 -32.75 -24.91 -0.57
CA LEU A 157 -32.66 -24.28 -1.88
C LEU A 157 -32.86 -22.77 -1.73
N HIS A 158 -32.19 -21.99 -2.57
CA HIS A 158 -32.44 -20.56 -2.71
C HIS A 158 -32.19 -20.12 -4.14
N GLU A 159 -32.90 -19.08 -4.57
CA GLU A 159 -32.61 -18.41 -5.84
C GLU A 159 -31.39 -17.50 -5.68
N PRO A 160 -30.59 -17.26 -6.74
CA PRO A 160 -29.53 -16.26 -6.71
C PRO A 160 -30.11 -14.88 -6.36
N VAL A 161 -29.64 -14.28 -5.26
CA VAL A 161 -30.03 -12.93 -4.85
C VAL A 161 -28.86 -11.99 -5.06
N ILE A 162 -29.04 -11.01 -5.94
CA ILE A 162 -28.09 -9.92 -6.15
C ILE A 162 -28.42 -8.80 -5.18
N ALA A 163 -27.46 -8.45 -4.33
CA ALA A 163 -27.59 -7.42 -3.31
C ALA A 163 -27.86 -6.03 -3.93
N ARG A 164 -28.99 -5.40 -3.55
CA ARG A 164 -29.34 -4.00 -3.89
C ARG A 164 -29.28 -3.13 -2.63
N LEU A 165 -28.77 -1.90 -2.76
CA LEU A 165 -28.57 -0.97 -1.63
C LEU A 165 -29.79 -0.91 -0.69
N GLY A 166 -29.52 -0.96 0.62
CA GLY A 166 -30.54 -1.02 1.67
C GLY A 166 -30.87 -2.45 2.09
N MET A 167 -32.05 -2.66 2.68
CA MET A 167 -32.48 -3.99 3.11
C MET A 167 -32.86 -4.86 1.92
N THR A 168 -32.31 -6.07 1.86
CA THR A 168 -32.66 -7.10 0.88
C THR A 168 -33.20 -8.32 1.60
N THR A 169 -34.36 -8.83 1.17
CA THR A 169 -34.97 -10.06 1.69
C THR A 169 -34.50 -11.25 0.89
N VAL A 170 -34.04 -12.29 1.59
CA VAL A 170 -33.59 -13.56 1.01
C VAL A 170 -34.58 -14.64 1.42
N THR A 171 -35.00 -15.46 0.46
CA THR A 171 -35.92 -16.58 0.68
C THR A 171 -35.18 -17.90 0.57
N VAL A 172 -35.29 -18.73 1.60
CA VAL A 172 -34.80 -20.13 1.60
C VAL A 172 -35.98 -21.09 1.58
N ARG A 173 -35.78 -22.26 0.97
CA ARG A 173 -36.83 -23.23 0.72
C ARG A 173 -36.40 -24.65 1.07
N LEU A 174 -37.33 -25.39 1.67
CA LEU A 174 -37.27 -26.85 1.85
C LEU A 174 -38.62 -27.43 1.40
N ASP A 175 -38.62 -28.35 0.44
CA ASP A 175 -39.83 -28.84 -0.25
C ASP A 175 -40.68 -27.70 -0.83
N SER A 176 -41.85 -27.41 -0.25
CA SER A 176 -42.71 -26.27 -0.59
C SER A 176 -42.73 -25.18 0.49
N ALA A 177 -42.12 -25.43 1.64
CA ALA A 177 -42.07 -24.50 2.75
C ALA A 177 -40.94 -23.47 2.53
N THR A 178 -41.21 -22.22 2.89
CA THR A 178 -40.26 -21.11 2.73
C THR A 178 -40.08 -20.35 4.04
N ALA A 179 -38.86 -19.90 4.29
CA ALA A 179 -38.54 -18.93 5.33
C ALA A 179 -37.80 -17.75 4.69
N VAL A 180 -37.89 -16.59 5.33
CA VAL A 180 -37.22 -15.38 4.87
C VAL A 180 -36.32 -14.82 5.97
N TYR A 181 -35.23 -14.20 5.55
CA TYR A 181 -34.41 -13.36 6.41
C TYR A 181 -33.97 -12.12 5.64
N ASN A 182 -33.55 -11.08 6.37
CA ASN A 182 -33.08 -9.84 5.77
C ASN A 182 -31.57 -9.71 5.91
N VAL A 183 -30.94 -9.18 4.87
CA VAL A 183 -29.56 -8.70 4.90
C VAL A 183 -29.54 -7.20 4.64
N THR A 184 -28.50 -6.53 5.11
CA THR A 184 -28.23 -5.13 4.78
C THR A 184 -27.23 -5.07 3.64
N VAL A 185 -27.48 -4.21 2.66
CA VAL A 185 -26.58 -3.98 1.54
C VAL A 185 -26.06 -2.56 1.62
N VAL A 186 -24.74 -2.43 1.69
CA VAL A 186 -24.03 -1.15 1.82
C VAL A 186 -23.34 -0.77 0.51
N PRO A 187 -23.02 0.51 0.30
CA PRO A 187 -22.17 0.92 -0.81
C PRO A 187 -20.84 0.17 -0.80
N LYS A 188 -20.32 -0.11 -2.00
CA LYS A 188 -18.97 -0.62 -2.15
C LYS A 188 -18.00 0.48 -1.75
N ALA A 189 -17.14 0.20 -0.78
CA ALA A 189 -16.26 1.17 -0.16
C ALA A 189 -14.85 0.59 -0.08
N VAL A 190 -13.84 1.45 -0.20
CA VAL A 190 -12.44 1.08 -0.01
C VAL A 190 -12.24 0.74 1.46
N SER A 191 -11.63 -0.41 1.74
CA SER A 191 -11.29 -0.87 3.09
C SER A 191 -9.79 -1.02 3.31
N GLY A 192 -8.98 -1.04 2.24
CA GLY A 192 -7.52 -1.11 2.34
C GLY A 192 -6.83 -0.62 1.07
N LEU A 193 -5.60 -0.16 1.25
CA LEU A 193 -4.71 0.27 0.17
C LEU A 193 -3.31 -0.29 0.48
N SER A 194 -2.65 -0.90 -0.50
CA SER A 194 -1.28 -1.37 -0.38
C SER A 194 -0.51 -1.18 -1.67
N ILE A 195 0.82 -1.17 -1.59
CA ILE A 195 1.69 -1.16 -2.76
C ILE A 195 1.76 -2.58 -3.31
N LEU A 196 1.37 -2.77 -4.58
CA LEU A 196 1.49 -4.05 -5.27
C LEU A 196 2.81 -4.16 -6.02
N VAL A 197 3.20 -3.09 -6.70
CA VAL A 197 4.50 -2.93 -7.38
C VAL A 197 5.05 -1.56 -6.99
N PRO A 198 6.27 -1.47 -6.41
CA PRO A 198 6.90 -0.18 -6.10
C PRO A 198 7.20 0.62 -7.38
N PRO A 199 7.43 1.95 -7.28
CA PRO A 199 7.83 2.74 -8.44
C PRO A 199 9.21 2.31 -8.97
N ASP A 200 9.47 2.60 -10.24
CA ASP A 200 10.75 2.29 -10.89
C ASP A 200 11.92 3.08 -10.26
N LYS A 201 11.65 4.31 -9.79
CA LYS A 201 12.60 5.15 -9.08
C LYS A 201 12.31 5.18 -7.58
N THR A 202 13.25 4.63 -6.80
CA THR A 202 13.17 4.58 -5.33
C THR A 202 14.20 5.46 -4.63
N GLU A 203 15.15 6.02 -5.38
CA GLU A 203 16.21 6.88 -4.86
C GLU A 203 16.10 8.28 -5.45
N TYR A 204 16.21 9.28 -4.58
CA TYR A 204 16.00 10.69 -4.92
C TYR A 204 17.07 11.58 -4.30
N PHE A 205 17.24 12.77 -4.86
CA PHE A 205 17.91 13.89 -4.22
C PHE A 205 16.86 14.91 -3.73
N ALA A 206 17.19 15.70 -2.71
CA ALA A 206 16.30 16.75 -2.24
C ALA A 206 15.99 17.78 -3.35
N GLY A 207 14.75 18.24 -3.38
CA GLY A 207 14.19 19.13 -4.41
C GLY A 207 13.55 18.39 -5.60
N GLU A 208 13.83 17.10 -5.78
CA GLU A 208 13.16 16.30 -6.82
C GLU A 208 11.66 16.14 -6.54
N LEU A 209 10.89 15.87 -7.60
CA LEU A 209 9.52 15.41 -7.51
C LEU A 209 9.46 13.89 -7.51
N PHE A 210 8.53 13.32 -6.75
CA PHE A 210 8.27 11.88 -6.77
C PHE A 210 7.88 11.41 -8.17
N ASP A 211 8.52 10.34 -8.64
CA ASP A 211 8.24 9.72 -9.93
C ASP A 211 7.40 8.46 -9.70
N GLU A 212 6.11 8.56 -10.03
CA GLU A 212 5.14 7.47 -9.89
C GLU A 212 5.22 6.41 -11.01
N THR A 213 6.16 6.55 -11.95
CA THR A 213 6.31 5.58 -13.05
C THR A 213 6.57 4.18 -12.50
N GLY A 214 5.84 3.18 -13.01
CA GLY A 214 5.93 1.78 -12.58
C GLY A 214 5.13 1.43 -11.32
N LEU A 215 4.66 2.42 -10.55
CA LEU A 215 3.88 2.21 -9.34
C LEU A 215 2.51 1.56 -9.66
N ILE A 216 2.21 0.44 -9.00
CA ILE A 216 0.89 -0.18 -9.03
C ILE A 216 0.40 -0.37 -7.60
N LEU A 217 -0.77 0.19 -7.30
CA LEU A 217 -1.43 0.00 -6.01
C LEU A 217 -2.46 -1.13 -6.09
N SER A 218 -2.67 -1.80 -4.96
CA SER A 218 -3.76 -2.75 -4.75
C SER A 218 -4.77 -2.13 -3.79
N VAL A 219 -6.01 -1.97 -4.28
CA VAL A 219 -7.14 -1.47 -3.50
C VAL A 219 -7.97 -2.66 -3.06
N VAL A 220 -8.26 -2.75 -1.76
CA VAL A 220 -9.16 -3.76 -1.18
C VAL A 220 -10.47 -3.07 -0.84
N TYR A 221 -11.59 -3.68 -1.22
CA TYR A 221 -12.93 -3.19 -0.91
C TYR A 221 -13.56 -3.96 0.26
N ASN A 222 -14.62 -3.40 0.83
CA ASN A 222 -15.39 -4.00 1.94
C ASN A 222 -16.06 -5.36 1.61
N ASP A 223 -16.13 -5.75 0.33
CA ASP A 223 -16.53 -7.09 -0.12
C ASP A 223 -15.34 -8.06 -0.28
N SER A 224 -14.14 -7.65 0.18
CA SER A 224 -12.87 -8.37 0.05
C SER A 224 -12.37 -8.55 -1.40
N THR A 225 -13.05 -7.98 -2.39
CA THR A 225 -12.51 -7.93 -3.75
C THR A 225 -11.36 -6.93 -3.82
N THR A 226 -10.47 -7.15 -4.79
CA THR A 226 -9.34 -6.25 -5.04
C THR A 226 -9.37 -5.70 -6.46
N ALA A 227 -8.76 -4.53 -6.64
CA ALA A 227 -8.49 -3.94 -7.94
C ALA A 227 -7.08 -3.36 -7.97
N GLN A 228 -6.45 -3.41 -9.15
CA GLN A 228 -5.20 -2.70 -9.40
C GLN A 228 -5.52 -1.25 -9.75
N LEU A 229 -4.70 -0.34 -9.25
CA LEU A 229 -4.83 1.09 -9.45
C LEU A 229 -3.50 1.65 -9.94
N THR A 230 -3.50 2.20 -11.15
CA THR A 230 -2.35 2.84 -11.81
C THR A 230 -2.53 4.34 -11.98
N GLU A 231 -3.74 4.87 -11.73
CA GLU A 231 -4.08 6.29 -11.84
C GLU A 231 -5.21 6.64 -10.86
N GLY A 232 -5.48 7.93 -10.62
CA GLY A 232 -6.60 8.38 -9.80
C GLY A 232 -6.40 8.34 -8.28
N PHE A 233 -5.21 7.95 -7.80
CA PHE A 233 -4.76 8.23 -6.44
C PHE A 233 -4.17 9.64 -6.35
N THR A 234 -3.99 10.13 -5.13
CA THR A 234 -3.38 11.44 -4.84
C THR A 234 -2.03 11.22 -4.13
N ILE A 235 -1.01 11.94 -4.58
CA ILE A 235 0.28 12.04 -3.90
C ILE A 235 0.20 13.23 -2.94
N VAL A 236 0.33 12.99 -1.63
CA VAL A 236 0.12 14.03 -0.61
C VAL A 236 1.34 14.94 -0.48
N ASN A 237 2.54 14.37 -0.48
CA ASN A 237 3.82 15.06 -0.36
C ASN A 237 4.71 14.74 -1.56
N SER A 238 4.55 15.49 -2.66
CA SER A 238 5.22 15.19 -3.93
C SER A 238 6.66 15.69 -4.04
N THR A 239 7.08 16.64 -3.20
CA THR A 239 8.43 17.22 -3.24
C THR A 239 9.31 16.58 -2.17
N ILE A 240 10.49 16.12 -2.57
CA ILE A 240 11.44 15.43 -1.69
C ILE A 240 12.30 16.44 -0.93
N SER A 241 12.41 16.27 0.39
CA SER A 241 13.39 16.97 1.24
C SER A 241 14.43 15.99 1.77
N ASN A 242 15.50 16.48 2.40
CA ASN A 242 16.54 15.65 3.03
C ASN A 242 15.99 14.70 4.12
N GLU A 243 14.85 15.04 4.72
CA GLU A 243 14.23 14.29 5.82
C GLU A 243 13.06 13.40 5.34
N THR A 244 12.82 13.32 4.03
CA THR A 244 11.67 12.57 3.49
C THR A 244 12.00 11.08 3.44
N GLU A 245 11.39 10.28 4.33
CA GLU A 245 11.56 8.81 4.35
C GLU A 245 10.52 8.07 3.49
N SER A 246 9.35 8.69 3.27
CA SER A 246 8.25 8.10 2.52
C SER A 246 7.34 9.12 1.84
N ILE A 247 6.61 8.64 0.84
CA ILE A 247 5.57 9.37 0.11
C ILE A 247 4.22 8.78 0.46
N THR A 248 3.33 9.61 0.98
CA THR A 248 1.98 9.21 1.31
C THR A 248 1.13 9.20 0.04
N LEU A 249 0.63 8.02 -0.31
CA LEU A 249 -0.27 7.78 -1.44
C LEU A 249 -1.69 7.59 -0.91
N ARG A 250 -2.65 8.37 -1.40
CA ARG A 250 -4.03 8.39 -0.89
C ARG A 250 -5.03 8.00 -1.97
N TYR A 251 -6.00 7.16 -1.62
CA TYR A 251 -7.17 6.85 -2.44
C TYR A 251 -8.44 6.87 -1.59
N GLY A 252 -9.32 7.85 -1.86
CA GLY A 252 -10.44 8.15 -0.97
C GLY A 252 -9.94 8.64 0.39
N ASP A 253 -10.33 7.98 1.47
CA ASP A 253 -9.93 8.32 2.84
C ASP A 253 -8.80 7.43 3.40
N ILE A 254 -8.29 6.51 2.60
CA ILE A 254 -7.23 5.57 3.00
C ILE A 254 -5.92 5.97 2.34
N SER A 255 -4.83 5.83 3.07
CA SER A 255 -3.48 6.12 2.58
C SER A 255 -2.52 4.96 2.86
N VAL A 256 -1.44 4.89 2.08
CA VAL A 256 -0.30 3.98 2.27
C VAL A 256 1.00 4.77 2.11
N GLU A 257 2.01 4.42 2.89
CA GLU A 257 3.34 5.01 2.79
C GLU A 257 4.19 4.24 1.79
N CYS A 258 4.72 4.95 0.79
CA CYS A 258 5.70 4.44 -0.16
C CYS A 258 7.10 4.85 0.31
N PRO A 259 7.91 3.92 0.84
CA PRO A 259 9.25 4.24 1.29
C PRO A 259 10.13 4.66 0.11
N ILE A 260 10.99 5.65 0.33
CA ILE A 260 12.01 6.10 -0.62
C ILE A 260 13.35 6.27 0.10
N THR A 261 14.43 6.40 -0.66
CA THR A 261 15.75 6.74 -0.14
C THR A 261 16.15 8.11 -0.66
N VAL A 262 16.58 9.01 0.23
CA VAL A 262 17.12 10.32 -0.16
C VAL A 262 18.65 10.29 -0.06
N ASN A 263 19.29 10.43 -1.21
CA ASN A 263 20.74 10.46 -1.35
C ASN A 263 21.27 11.87 -1.06
N LYS A 264 22.38 11.96 -0.33
CA LYS A 264 23.10 13.22 -0.10
C LYS A 264 23.78 13.67 -1.40
N ALA A 265 23.61 14.95 -1.75
CA ALA A 265 24.39 15.55 -2.82
C ALA A 265 25.85 15.69 -2.40
N VAL A 266 26.76 15.18 -3.22
CA VAL A 266 28.21 15.14 -2.96
C VAL A 266 28.93 15.73 -4.16
N ALA A 267 29.90 16.62 -3.92
CA ALA A 267 30.71 17.18 -4.99
C ALA A 267 31.57 16.06 -5.62
N THR A 268 31.47 15.88 -6.93
CA THR A 268 32.19 14.85 -7.69
C THR A 268 33.36 15.42 -8.49
N GLY A 269 33.40 16.74 -8.69
CA GLY A 269 34.48 17.40 -9.43
C GLY A 269 34.26 18.88 -9.60
N TYR A 270 35.20 19.52 -10.29
CA TYR A 270 35.15 20.94 -10.63
C TYR A 270 35.51 21.18 -12.09
N ALA A 271 35.06 22.31 -12.62
CA ALA A 271 35.54 22.88 -13.86
C ALA A 271 36.00 24.32 -13.60
N VAL A 272 37.17 24.67 -14.13
CA VAL A 272 37.66 26.05 -14.14
C VAL A 272 37.16 26.70 -15.42
N ASN A 273 36.15 27.55 -15.32
CA ASN A 273 35.54 28.21 -16.46
C ASN A 273 36.39 29.39 -16.92
N THR A 274 36.92 30.15 -15.97
CA THR A 274 37.88 31.24 -16.22
C THR A 274 39.03 31.18 -15.22
N ILE A 275 40.25 31.37 -15.72
CA ILE A 275 41.46 31.36 -14.91
C ILE A 275 41.77 32.79 -14.40
N PRO A 276 42.16 32.95 -13.12
CA PRO A 276 42.60 34.23 -12.57
C PRO A 276 44.03 34.53 -13.02
N LYS A 277 44.64 35.59 -12.47
CA LYS A 277 46.07 35.89 -12.66
C LYS A 277 46.93 34.68 -12.25
N THR A 278 47.82 34.24 -13.14
CA THR A 278 48.69 33.07 -12.91
C THR A 278 50.19 33.40 -12.86
N ALA A 279 50.60 34.64 -13.11
CA ALA A 279 52.01 35.05 -13.04
C ALA A 279 52.23 36.02 -11.88
N TYR A 280 53.14 35.69 -10.96
CA TYR A 280 53.39 36.45 -9.74
C TYR A 280 54.88 36.73 -9.54
N THR A 281 55.18 37.84 -8.88
CA THR A 281 56.52 38.11 -8.35
C THR A 281 56.63 37.69 -6.89
N VAL A 282 57.83 37.31 -6.43
CA VAL A 282 58.03 36.97 -5.00
C VAL A 282 57.62 38.16 -4.11
N GLY A 283 56.74 37.88 -3.14
CA GLY A 283 56.16 38.88 -2.23
C GLY A 283 54.84 39.50 -2.72
N GLU A 284 54.40 39.21 -3.94
CA GLU A 284 53.13 39.68 -4.47
C GLU A 284 51.93 38.98 -3.82
N THR A 285 50.83 39.72 -3.59
CA THR A 285 49.57 39.15 -3.09
C THR A 285 48.82 38.40 -4.19
N VAL A 286 48.34 37.19 -3.88
CA VAL A 286 47.53 36.40 -4.81
C VAL A 286 46.18 37.06 -5.08
N ASN A 287 45.76 37.05 -6.35
CA ASN A 287 44.54 37.70 -6.82
C ASN A 287 43.62 36.67 -7.50
N PHE A 288 42.44 36.45 -6.91
CA PHE A 288 41.44 35.50 -7.41
C PHE A 288 40.38 36.13 -8.31
N ASN A 289 40.44 37.45 -8.53
CA ASN A 289 39.47 38.11 -9.41
C ASN A 289 39.52 37.49 -10.81
N GLY A 290 38.33 37.16 -11.33
CA GLY A 290 38.18 36.49 -12.61
C GLY A 290 38.31 34.97 -12.56
N LEU A 291 38.42 34.37 -11.36
CA LEU A 291 38.22 32.93 -11.18
C LEU A 291 36.72 32.60 -11.16
N ASP A 292 36.29 31.79 -12.12
CA ASP A 292 34.95 31.22 -12.19
C ASP A 292 35.09 29.69 -12.10
N LEU A 293 34.57 29.12 -11.02
CA LEU A 293 34.56 27.67 -10.78
C LEU A 293 33.15 27.13 -10.84
N SER A 294 32.93 26.07 -11.61
CA SER A 294 31.74 25.23 -11.49
C SER A 294 32.06 24.00 -10.66
N ILE A 295 31.31 23.78 -9.58
CA ILE A 295 31.36 22.55 -8.79
C ILE A 295 30.27 21.62 -9.28
N ASN A 296 30.64 20.41 -9.67
CA ASN A 296 29.74 19.37 -10.15
C ASN A 296 29.38 18.42 -9.02
N PHE A 297 28.12 18.01 -8.97
CA PHE A 297 27.59 17.10 -7.96
C PHE A 297 27.14 15.77 -8.56
N ASN A 298 27.07 14.73 -7.73
CA ASN A 298 26.60 13.38 -8.11
C ASN A 298 25.14 13.34 -8.60
N ASN A 299 24.35 14.36 -8.29
CA ASN A 299 22.98 14.52 -8.79
C ASN A 299 22.90 15.18 -10.19
N GLY A 300 24.05 15.45 -10.83
CA GLY A 300 24.15 16.08 -12.14
C GLY A 300 23.98 17.60 -12.15
N GLN A 301 23.76 18.22 -10.98
CA GLN A 301 23.74 19.69 -10.86
C GLN A 301 25.16 20.25 -10.85
N SER A 302 25.28 21.50 -11.29
CA SER A 302 26.50 22.29 -11.18
C SER A 302 26.21 23.63 -10.52
N VAL A 303 27.05 24.05 -9.58
CA VAL A 303 26.97 25.36 -8.93
C VAL A 303 28.18 26.19 -9.32
N THR A 304 27.95 27.40 -9.81
CA THR A 304 29.00 28.37 -10.08
C THR A 304 29.36 29.12 -8.80
N VAL A 305 30.65 29.12 -8.46
CA VAL A 305 31.25 29.82 -7.33
C VAL A 305 32.09 30.96 -7.88
N ALA A 306 31.68 32.20 -7.59
CA ALA A 306 32.44 33.39 -7.93
C ALA A 306 33.39 33.75 -6.80
N TYR A 307 34.66 34.02 -7.12
CA TYR A 307 35.66 34.51 -6.17
C TYR A 307 35.91 36.00 -6.42
N ASP A 308 35.67 36.84 -5.41
CA ASP A 308 36.13 38.23 -5.39
C ASP A 308 37.15 38.44 -4.25
N ASN A 309 38.09 39.37 -4.46
CA ASN A 309 39.15 39.69 -3.48
C ASN A 309 38.66 40.35 -2.18
N ASN A 310 37.34 40.52 -1.96
CA ASN A 310 36.81 41.11 -0.73
C ASN A 310 36.22 40.07 0.23
N GLY A 311 36.22 38.80 -0.15
CA GLY A 311 35.75 37.72 0.68
C GLY A 311 34.22 37.66 0.76
N ILE A 312 33.76 36.41 0.63
CA ILE A 312 32.40 35.91 0.89
C ILE A 312 31.43 36.20 -0.26
N TYR A 313 30.68 35.19 -0.77
CA TYR A 313 29.20 35.17 -0.92
C TYR A 313 28.63 33.78 -1.27
N GLN A 314 27.36 33.61 -0.91
CA GLN A 314 26.58 32.39 -0.65
C GLN A 314 25.96 31.71 -1.89
N VAL A 315 25.61 30.42 -1.74
CA VAL A 315 24.46 29.80 -2.40
C VAL A 315 23.65 28.98 -1.37
N ASN A 316 22.38 29.32 -1.16
CA ASN A 316 21.43 28.62 -0.26
C ASN A 316 20.29 27.98 -1.07
N TRP A 317 20.06 26.68 -0.89
CA TRP A 317 18.91 25.95 -1.47
C TRP A 317 18.21 25.02 -0.45
N ALA A 318 18.28 25.35 0.85
CA ALA A 318 17.93 24.52 2.02
C ALA A 318 19.09 23.62 2.50
N ASN A 319 19.93 24.24 3.33
CA ASN A 319 20.99 23.68 4.18
C ASN A 319 22.23 23.13 3.47
N ILE A 320 23.14 24.04 3.10
CA ILE A 320 24.57 23.79 2.90
C ILE A 320 25.31 24.94 3.61
N GLU A 321 25.95 24.69 4.75
CA GLU A 321 26.78 25.68 5.44
C GLU A 321 28.12 25.84 4.72
N ILE A 322 28.46 27.08 4.36
CA ILE A 322 29.72 27.44 3.70
C ILE A 322 30.72 27.82 4.79
N ILE A 323 31.70 26.94 5.02
CA ILE A 323 32.82 27.23 5.91
C ILE A 323 33.91 27.93 5.08
N SER A 324 34.22 29.15 5.49
CA SER A 324 35.24 30.05 4.95
C SER A 324 36.61 29.36 4.73
N PRO A 325 37.37 29.68 3.67
CA PRO A 325 38.76 29.24 3.58
C PRO A 325 39.60 30.11 4.51
N THR A 326 39.69 29.76 5.80
CA THR A 326 40.70 30.32 6.71
C THR A 326 41.88 29.37 6.88
N GLY A 327 42.29 28.68 5.82
CA GLY A 327 43.55 27.95 5.76
C GLY A 327 44.69 28.86 5.26
N PRO A 328 45.96 28.61 5.65
CA PRO A 328 47.10 29.34 5.12
C PRO A 328 47.19 29.17 3.60
N LEU A 329 47.47 30.26 2.89
CA LEU A 329 47.75 30.24 1.46
C LEU A 329 49.13 29.60 1.25
N ILE A 330 49.16 28.32 0.88
CA ILE A 330 50.40 27.58 0.65
C ILE A 330 50.78 27.74 -0.82
N ILE A 331 51.87 28.49 -1.09
CA ILE A 331 52.52 28.54 -2.38
C ILE A 331 53.66 27.51 -2.35
N GLU A 332 53.38 26.31 -2.83
CA GLU A 332 54.38 25.25 -3.01
C GLU A 332 54.26 24.76 -4.47
N ASP A 333 55.39 24.45 -5.10
CA ASP A 333 55.46 23.82 -6.43
C ASP A 333 54.68 24.51 -7.58
N ASN A 334 54.72 25.85 -7.69
CA ASN A 334 54.12 26.59 -8.81
C ASN A 334 52.59 26.36 -8.97
N LYS A 335 51.84 26.20 -7.88
CA LYS A 335 50.37 26.12 -7.91
C LYS A 335 49.72 26.81 -6.71
N ILE A 336 48.46 27.20 -6.88
CA ILE A 336 47.54 27.62 -5.81
C ILE A 336 46.58 26.46 -5.55
N THR A 337 46.46 26.04 -4.30
CA THR A 337 45.52 24.99 -3.87
C THR A 337 44.36 25.61 -3.09
N LEU A 338 43.13 25.39 -3.57
CA LEU A 338 41.89 25.80 -2.91
C LEU A 338 41.16 24.56 -2.40
N TYR A 339 40.57 24.67 -1.20
CA TYR A 339 39.75 23.62 -0.59
C TYR A 339 38.28 24.07 -0.60
N TYR A 340 37.46 23.45 -1.44
CA TYR A 340 36.02 23.72 -1.49
C TYR A 340 35.27 22.75 -0.58
N HIS A 341 34.77 23.22 0.56
CA HIS A 341 33.96 22.43 1.49
C HIS A 341 32.50 22.34 1.00
N TYR A 342 31.95 21.12 0.94
CA TYR A 342 30.59 20.88 0.42
C TYR A 342 29.65 20.17 1.42
N GLY A 343 30.05 20.10 2.68
CA GLY A 343 29.21 19.61 3.78
C GLY A 343 29.88 19.82 5.14
N ASP A 344 29.26 19.25 6.18
CA ASP A 344 29.60 19.54 7.58
C ASP A 344 30.78 18.68 8.11
N GLY A 345 31.24 17.72 7.31
CA GLY A 345 32.37 16.86 7.66
C GLY A 345 33.72 17.55 7.43
N ALA A 346 34.65 17.42 8.38
CA ALA A 346 36.01 17.98 8.28
C ALA A 346 36.82 17.52 7.04
N ASN A 347 36.40 16.41 6.42
CA ASN A 347 37.05 15.83 5.23
C ASN A 347 36.19 15.93 3.95
N GLU A 348 35.05 16.62 3.99
CA GLU A 348 34.17 16.81 2.83
C GLU A 348 34.60 18.05 2.02
N TYR A 349 35.77 17.95 1.37
CA TYR A 349 36.29 19.01 0.51
C TYR A 349 36.75 18.49 -0.85
N LEU A 350 36.71 19.38 -1.84
CA LEU A 350 37.30 19.20 -3.16
C LEU A 350 38.57 20.04 -3.26
N ILE A 351 39.65 19.44 -3.74
CA ILE A 351 40.92 20.13 -3.96
C ILE A 351 40.92 20.71 -5.37
N VAL A 352 40.96 22.02 -5.47
CA VAL A 352 41.09 22.75 -6.74
C VAL A 352 42.52 23.26 -6.85
N GLU A 353 43.22 22.87 -7.91
CA GLU A 353 44.61 23.28 -8.14
C GLU A 353 44.70 24.20 -9.36
N ILE A 354 45.25 25.40 -9.16
CA ILE A 354 45.45 26.39 -10.22
C ILE A 354 46.96 26.56 -10.44
N PRO A 355 47.52 26.16 -11.59
CA PRO A 355 48.93 26.34 -11.86
C PRO A 355 49.29 27.84 -11.96
N ILE A 356 50.42 28.22 -11.37
CA ILE A 356 50.98 29.58 -11.39
C ILE A 356 52.46 29.56 -11.77
N GLN A 357 53.00 30.72 -12.09
CA GLN A 357 54.41 30.96 -12.36
C GLN A 357 54.90 32.05 -11.42
N VAL A 358 55.99 31.79 -10.69
CA VAL A 358 56.58 32.75 -9.76
C VAL A 358 57.97 33.14 -10.23
N SER A 359 58.22 34.45 -10.37
CA SER A 359 59.53 35.01 -10.74
C SER A 359 60.14 35.88 -9.64
N ASN A 360 61.47 35.88 -9.53
CA ASN A 360 62.18 36.80 -8.64
C ASN A 360 62.01 38.26 -9.11
N PRO A 361 61.89 39.22 -8.19
CA PRO A 361 61.83 40.63 -8.55
C PRO A 361 63.19 41.09 -9.12
N THR A 362 63.15 41.85 -10.21
CA THR A 362 64.32 42.50 -10.81
C THR A 362 64.42 43.96 -10.38
N VAL A 363 65.63 44.50 -10.31
CA VAL A 363 65.85 45.95 -10.14
C VAL A 363 65.29 46.69 -11.35
N VAL A 364 64.58 47.80 -11.12
CA VAL A 364 63.99 48.66 -12.15
C VAL A 364 64.47 50.11 -12.06
N GLY A 365 65.07 50.50 -10.93
CA GLY A 365 65.54 51.87 -10.73
C GLY A 365 66.30 52.05 -9.43
N PHE A 366 66.64 53.30 -9.13
CA PHE A 366 67.31 53.70 -7.90
C PHE A 366 66.62 54.92 -7.29
N VAL A 367 66.51 54.94 -5.97
CA VAL A 367 65.95 56.04 -5.20
C VAL A 367 67.03 56.60 -4.28
N VAL A 368 67.36 57.88 -4.45
CA VAL A 368 68.27 58.59 -3.56
C VAL A 368 67.49 59.00 -2.32
N ARG A 369 67.83 58.42 -1.16
CA ARG A 369 67.23 58.79 0.13
C ARG A 369 67.91 60.00 0.76
N ARG A 370 69.23 60.11 0.59
CA ARG A 370 70.06 61.22 1.06
C ARG A 370 71.29 61.37 0.17
N ASN A 371 71.70 62.60 -0.07
CA ASN A 371 72.98 62.96 -0.70
C ASN A 371 73.64 64.17 -0.01
N GLU A 372 73.24 64.45 1.22
CA GLU A 372 73.81 65.53 2.02
C GLU A 372 75.28 65.20 2.31
N HIS A 373 76.18 66.16 2.09
CA HIS A 373 77.64 65.97 2.21
C HIS A 373 78.30 65.06 1.18
N LEU A 374 77.56 64.58 0.17
CA LEU A 374 78.16 63.85 -0.94
C LEU A 374 79.14 64.77 -1.69
N LYS A 375 80.39 64.33 -1.79
CA LYS A 375 81.44 65.08 -2.48
C LYS A 375 81.20 65.06 -3.99
N THR A 376 81.19 66.22 -4.62
CA THR A 376 80.95 66.38 -6.07
C THR A 376 82.13 67.03 -6.82
N GLU A 377 83.18 67.45 -6.13
CA GLU A 377 84.36 68.08 -6.73
C GLU A 377 85.60 67.31 -6.29
N TYR A 378 86.43 66.88 -7.24
CA TYR A 378 87.63 66.07 -7.00
C TYR A 378 88.83 66.65 -7.75
N THR A 379 90.05 66.31 -7.32
CA THR A 379 91.26 66.50 -8.14
C THR A 379 91.58 65.24 -8.94
N ASP A 380 92.27 65.36 -10.07
CA ASP A 380 92.71 64.20 -10.85
C ASP A 380 93.52 63.22 -9.98
N GLY A 381 93.17 61.93 -10.03
CA GLY A 381 93.76 60.87 -9.20
C GLY A 381 93.18 60.74 -7.78
N GLU A 382 92.24 61.59 -7.35
CA GLU A 382 91.62 61.49 -6.02
C GLU A 382 90.68 60.28 -5.90
N ASN A 383 90.64 59.62 -4.74
CA ASN A 383 89.69 58.52 -4.50
C ASN A 383 88.25 59.04 -4.40
N ILE A 384 87.33 58.36 -5.09
CA ILE A 384 85.90 58.66 -4.99
C ILE A 384 85.41 58.31 -3.59
N ASN A 385 84.74 59.28 -2.96
CA ASN A 385 84.14 59.14 -1.65
C ASN A 385 82.61 59.20 -1.76
N LEU A 386 81.96 58.09 -1.43
CA LEU A 386 80.50 57.96 -1.44
C LEU A 386 79.84 58.33 -0.10
N TYR A 387 80.62 58.80 0.89
CA TYR A 387 80.10 59.27 2.18
C TYR A 387 79.01 60.34 1.97
N GLY A 388 77.90 60.23 2.71
CA GLY A 388 76.72 61.08 2.54
C GLY A 388 75.69 60.60 1.51
N LEU A 389 75.99 59.57 0.69
CA LEU A 389 75.02 58.95 -0.22
C LEU A 389 74.27 57.79 0.44
N GLU A 390 72.95 57.91 0.55
CA GLU A 390 72.04 56.79 0.84
C GLU A 390 71.23 56.47 -0.42
N LEU A 391 71.49 55.30 -1.00
CA LEU A 391 70.90 54.86 -2.27
C LEU A 391 70.17 53.53 -2.08
N ASP A 392 68.91 53.51 -2.47
CA ASP A 392 68.10 52.29 -2.53
C ASP A 392 67.95 51.83 -3.98
N ALA A 393 68.04 50.51 -4.21
CA ALA A 393 67.57 49.89 -5.44
C ALA A 393 66.06 49.65 -5.35
N GLU A 394 65.31 50.10 -6.35
CA GLU A 394 63.89 49.86 -6.49
C GLU A 394 63.66 48.60 -7.35
N TYR A 395 62.80 47.70 -6.89
CA TYR A 395 62.50 46.44 -7.56
C TYR A 395 61.13 46.48 -8.24
N SER A 396 60.94 45.62 -9.25
CA SER A 396 59.71 45.48 -10.05
C SER A 396 58.45 45.16 -9.24
N ASN A 397 58.58 44.67 -8.02
CA ASN A 397 57.45 44.45 -7.09
C ASN A 397 57.15 45.68 -6.21
N GLY A 398 57.81 46.82 -6.44
CA GLY A 398 57.66 48.06 -5.67
C GLY A 398 58.42 48.08 -4.33
N SER A 399 59.14 47.00 -3.99
CA SER A 399 60.02 46.99 -2.82
C SER A 399 61.32 47.75 -3.08
N THR A 400 61.93 48.28 -2.02
CA THR A 400 63.24 48.91 -2.07
C THR A 400 64.25 48.18 -1.18
N VAL A 401 65.50 48.10 -1.63
CA VAL A 401 66.61 47.57 -0.83
C VAL A 401 67.72 48.61 -0.79
N THR A 402 68.16 49.00 0.41
CA THR A 402 69.31 49.88 0.55
C THR A 402 70.59 49.20 0.08
N ILE A 403 71.22 49.77 -0.94
CA ILE A 403 72.46 49.26 -1.53
C ILE A 403 73.68 50.10 -1.14
N ILE A 404 73.47 51.36 -0.75
CA ILE A 404 74.49 52.23 -0.17
C ILE A 404 73.88 52.93 1.03
N ASN A 405 74.56 52.87 2.17
CA ASN A 405 74.30 53.76 3.29
C ASN A 405 75.61 54.35 3.83
N ASP A 406 75.52 55.33 4.72
CA ASP A 406 76.64 56.13 5.22
C ASP A 406 77.78 55.33 5.89
N VAL A 407 77.56 54.03 6.16
CA VAL A 407 78.47 53.16 6.92
C VAL A 407 78.82 51.85 6.19
N ALA A 408 78.06 51.47 5.15
CA ALA A 408 78.17 50.18 4.49
C ALA A 408 77.73 50.24 3.02
N LEU A 409 78.51 49.54 2.20
CA LEU A 409 78.25 49.33 0.78
C LEU A 409 77.84 47.88 0.56
N ASN A 410 76.75 47.65 -0.17
CA ASN A 410 76.40 46.30 -0.61
C ASN A 410 77.53 45.74 -1.50
N PRO A 411 78.02 44.51 -1.27
CA PRO A 411 79.19 43.95 -1.95
C PRO A 411 79.03 43.82 -3.47
N ASP A 412 77.79 43.80 -3.98
CA ASP A 412 77.52 43.72 -5.42
C ASP A 412 77.49 45.11 -6.10
N VAL A 413 77.67 46.19 -5.34
CA VAL A 413 77.76 47.55 -5.89
C VAL A 413 79.16 47.79 -6.44
N MET A 414 79.22 48.19 -7.71
CA MET A 414 80.46 48.51 -8.42
C MET A 414 80.48 50.00 -8.77
N TYR A 415 81.60 50.68 -8.56
CA TYR A 415 81.77 52.08 -8.96
C TYR A 415 83.25 52.39 -9.26
N SER A 416 83.49 53.48 -9.97
CA SER A 416 84.85 53.99 -10.21
C SER A 416 85.49 54.43 -8.90
N GLN A 417 86.64 53.84 -8.55
CA GLN A 417 87.31 54.12 -7.27
C GLN A 417 88.13 55.41 -7.28
N THR A 418 88.49 55.91 -8.47
CA THR A 418 89.38 57.07 -8.65
C THR A 418 88.76 58.06 -9.62
N ALA A 419 88.83 59.35 -9.29
CA ALA A 419 88.48 60.46 -10.16
C ALA A 419 89.59 60.65 -11.21
N LEU A 420 89.23 60.62 -12.48
CA LEU A 420 90.17 60.84 -13.59
C LEU A 420 89.77 62.08 -14.38
N ASP A 421 90.75 62.79 -14.92
CA ASP A 421 90.52 63.93 -15.82
C ASP A 421 89.55 63.56 -16.95
N GLY A 422 88.57 64.44 -17.20
CA GLY A 422 87.47 64.23 -18.14
C GLY A 422 86.28 63.41 -17.63
N MET A 423 86.28 62.93 -16.37
CA MET A 423 85.08 62.31 -15.78
C MET A 423 84.03 63.37 -15.39
N GLU A 424 82.81 63.24 -15.93
CA GLU A 424 81.66 64.10 -15.57
C GLU A 424 80.72 63.46 -14.55
N TYR A 425 80.79 62.13 -14.38
CA TYR A 425 79.90 61.37 -13.51
C TYR A 425 80.65 60.26 -12.78
N VAL A 426 80.21 59.96 -11.56
CA VAL A 426 80.46 58.65 -10.94
C VAL A 426 79.33 57.73 -11.34
N ILE A 427 79.69 56.58 -11.92
CA ILE A 427 78.73 55.54 -12.31
C ILE A 427 78.75 54.46 -11.23
N ILE A 428 77.60 54.28 -10.58
CA ILE A 428 77.33 53.22 -9.61
C ILE A 428 76.52 52.14 -10.32
N GLN A 429 76.99 50.90 -10.32
CA GLN A 429 76.34 49.76 -10.94
C GLN A 429 75.87 48.76 -9.89
N TYR A 430 74.63 48.27 -10.04
CA TYR A 430 74.04 47.23 -9.19
C TYR A 430 73.01 46.45 -10.00
N SER A 431 73.09 45.11 -9.95
CA SER A 431 72.17 44.20 -10.66
C SER A 431 71.95 44.56 -12.15
N GLY A 432 73.03 44.90 -12.86
CA GLY A 432 73.01 45.27 -14.28
C GLY A 432 72.43 46.66 -14.61
N HIS A 433 72.03 47.43 -13.60
CA HIS A 433 71.53 48.80 -13.75
C HIS A 433 72.57 49.81 -13.26
N SER A 434 72.49 51.05 -13.76
CA SER A 434 73.43 52.12 -13.41
C SER A 434 72.72 53.35 -12.84
N TYR A 435 73.23 53.88 -11.74
CA TYR A 435 72.93 55.20 -11.21
C TYR A 435 74.13 56.11 -11.45
N GLN A 436 73.88 57.36 -11.84
CA GLN A 436 74.93 58.34 -12.10
C GLN A 436 74.69 59.59 -11.29
N TYR A 437 75.73 60.11 -10.65
CA TYR A 437 75.71 61.45 -10.07
C TYR A 437 76.85 62.28 -10.63
N ALA A 438 76.56 63.56 -10.88
CA ALA A 438 77.48 64.49 -11.51
C ALA A 438 78.62 64.84 -10.57
N ILE A 439 79.82 64.93 -11.14
CA ILE A 439 81.03 65.40 -10.45
C ILE A 439 81.79 66.38 -11.35
N THR A 440 82.71 67.14 -10.75
CA THR A 440 83.72 67.93 -11.46
C THR A 440 85.09 67.45 -11.03
N VAL A 441 85.95 67.12 -12.00
CA VAL A 441 87.35 66.77 -11.74
C VAL A 441 88.23 67.91 -12.22
N ASN A 442 88.94 68.55 -11.31
CA ASN A 442 89.89 69.60 -11.64
C ASN A 442 91.27 68.97 -11.89
N ALA A 443 91.89 69.34 -13.00
CA ALA A 443 93.29 69.02 -13.24
C ALA A 443 94.16 69.66 -12.14
N GLU A 444 95.18 68.91 -11.67
CA GLU A 444 96.19 69.45 -10.74
C GLU A 444 96.94 70.66 -11.29
#